data_AF-A0A7X7TNQ1-F1
#
_entry.id   AF-A0A7X7TNQ1-F1
#
_cell.length_a   1.000
_cell.length_b   1.000
_cell.length_c   1.000
_cell.angle_alpha   90.00
_cell.angle_beta   90.00
_cell.angle_gamma   90.00
#
_symmetry.space_group_name_H-M   'P 1'
#
loop_
_entity.id
_entity.type
_entity.pdbx_description
1 polymer ?
#
loop_
_entity_poly.entity_id
_entity_poly.type
_entity_poly.pdbx_seq_one_letter_code
_entity_poly.pdbx_strand_id
1 'polypeptide(L)'
;MTKNSSVVLIAILLMMAGCNQKQSHFISDPDYRQRVEQDLSVKMEVIGNAGIFPDFSDKKYSLREREALKFFYAYMPLSDIADYSPEFYLDNIRQSFTAQEEMPWGKDIPEEVFRHFVLPIRVNNENLDSSRMVFYRELKERVRNLSMYDAILEVNHWCHEKVTYRPTDARTSSPLATVRTAYGRCGEESTFTVAALRAVGIPARQVYTPRWAHTDNNHAWVEAWADGKWYYLGACEPAPVLDMGWFDAPVKRALLLHTNVFGRYTGPEDIMQQTHAFAEINVTSNYVDTAKTTIRVVDSAKTPVADAHVEFGIYNYAEFYPVLSTQTDENGEASISTGLGDFSVWASKDGKMALEIVSAGKRHLYEIALQFKEGDEFVQEFDIVPPPEIKSGNNVSQEAIDANNKRLASEDSIRNAYVATFISHDDAIAFAKQIDADTALTATFLTKSRGNWREIQTFLADASKNNTVATALKLLEVIAEKDLRDTPASVLKDHLDNVTPENSDIFYRYV
;
A
#
# COMPACT_ATOMS: atom_id res chain seq x y z
N MET A 1 72.43 9.71 -10.20
CA MET A 1 71.65 8.45 -10.15
C MET A 1 71.72 8.02 -8.69
N THR A 2 70.74 8.19 -7.81
CA THR A 2 69.40 7.57 -7.78
C THR A 2 68.63 8.25 -6.63
N LYS A 3 67.79 9.26 -6.91
CA LYS A 3 66.85 9.83 -5.90
C LYS A 3 65.46 10.16 -6.45
N ASN A 4 65.21 9.94 -7.74
CA ASN A 4 63.91 10.25 -8.37
C ASN A 4 63.02 9.02 -8.60
N SER A 5 63.49 7.80 -8.31
CA SER A 5 62.71 6.58 -8.56
C SER A 5 61.71 6.25 -7.45
N SER A 6 61.96 6.67 -6.20
CA SER A 6 61.08 6.33 -5.07
C SER A 6 59.84 7.23 -4.96
N VAL A 7 59.93 8.49 -5.40
CA VAL A 7 58.78 9.43 -5.38
C VAL A 7 57.80 9.12 -6.52
N VAL A 8 58.31 8.65 -7.66
CA VAL A 8 57.47 8.23 -8.80
C VAL A 8 56.75 6.92 -8.50
N LEU A 9 57.36 5.98 -7.75
CA LEU A 9 56.68 4.74 -7.36
C LEU A 9 55.53 4.97 -6.35
N ILE A 10 55.69 5.92 -5.42
CA ILE A 10 54.64 6.26 -4.45
C ILE A 10 53.49 7.03 -5.12
N ALA A 11 53.79 7.90 -6.10
CA ALA A 11 52.76 8.58 -6.89
C ALA A 11 51.99 7.61 -7.81
N ILE A 12 52.63 6.56 -8.34
CA ILE A 12 51.98 5.54 -9.16
C ILE A 12 51.14 4.56 -8.30
N LEU A 13 51.57 4.25 -7.06
CA LEU A 13 50.73 3.48 -6.12
C LEU A 13 49.52 4.28 -5.61
N LEU A 14 49.63 5.60 -5.44
CA LEU A 14 48.49 6.46 -5.07
C LEU A 14 47.54 6.73 -6.25
N MET A 15 48.00 6.69 -7.50
CA MET A 15 47.12 6.78 -8.68
C MET A 15 46.39 5.47 -9.01
N MET A 16 46.87 4.31 -8.52
CA MET A 16 46.15 3.03 -8.67
C MET A 16 45.16 2.73 -7.52
N ALA A 17 45.13 3.55 -6.47
CA ALA A 17 44.07 3.54 -5.46
C ALA A 17 42.90 4.49 -5.81
N GLY A 18 43.06 5.36 -6.82
CA GLY A 18 42.09 6.39 -7.21
C GLY A 18 41.16 6.03 -8.37
N CYS A 19 41.29 4.84 -8.97
CA CYS A 19 40.47 4.40 -10.11
C CYS A 19 39.99 2.95 -9.89
N ASN A 20 39.23 2.71 -8.83
CA ASN A 20 38.42 1.49 -8.72
C ASN A 20 37.32 1.60 -7.65
N GLN A 21 36.62 2.74 -7.58
CA GLN A 21 35.22 2.69 -7.16
C GLN A 21 34.48 1.99 -8.30
N LYS A 22 34.53 0.65 -8.33
CA LYS A 22 33.51 -0.13 -9.03
C LYS A 22 32.20 0.48 -8.59
N GLN A 23 31.46 1.11 -9.51
CA GLN A 23 30.10 1.55 -9.20
C GLN A 23 29.40 0.31 -8.67
N SER A 24 29.06 0.32 -7.37
CA SER A 24 28.43 -0.84 -6.76
C SER A 24 27.07 -1.02 -7.43
N HIS A 25 26.78 -2.23 -7.87
CA HIS A 25 25.45 -2.59 -8.31
C HIS A 25 24.45 -2.33 -7.18
N PHE A 26 23.27 -1.81 -7.50
CA PHE A 26 22.14 -1.74 -6.58
C PHE A 26 21.54 -3.12 -6.36
N ILE A 27 21.51 -3.95 -7.40
CA ILE A 27 21.09 -5.35 -7.31
C ILE A 27 22.36 -6.20 -7.42
N SER A 28 22.86 -6.74 -6.32
CA SER A 28 24.16 -7.45 -6.31
C SER A 28 24.13 -8.80 -7.04
N ASP A 29 22.99 -9.50 -6.99
CA ASP A 29 22.78 -10.78 -7.67
C ASP A 29 22.68 -10.61 -9.21
N PRO A 30 23.62 -11.19 -10.00
CA PRO A 30 23.57 -11.13 -11.46
C PRO A 30 22.35 -11.79 -12.08
N ASP A 31 21.84 -12.89 -11.52
CA ASP A 31 20.70 -13.63 -12.08
C ASP A 31 19.42 -12.83 -11.88
N TYR A 32 19.28 -12.21 -10.70
CA TYR A 32 18.19 -11.28 -10.44
C TYR A 32 18.25 -10.05 -11.35
N ARG A 33 19.43 -9.45 -11.55
CA ARG A 33 19.60 -8.34 -12.51
C ARG A 33 19.16 -8.74 -13.91
N GLN A 34 19.59 -9.90 -14.40
CA GLN A 34 19.22 -10.39 -15.72
C GLN A 34 17.70 -10.59 -15.84
N ARG A 35 17.06 -11.11 -14.77
CA ARG A 35 15.60 -11.27 -14.74
C ARG A 35 14.87 -9.93 -14.84
N VAL A 36 15.32 -8.90 -14.14
CA VAL A 36 14.75 -7.54 -14.24
C VAL A 36 14.83 -7.02 -15.68
N GLU A 37 15.96 -7.21 -16.36
CA GLU A 37 16.12 -6.78 -17.77
C GLU A 37 15.17 -7.54 -18.70
N GLN A 38 14.98 -8.84 -18.48
CA GLN A 38 14.06 -9.67 -19.24
C GLN A 38 12.59 -9.26 -19.02
N ASP A 39 12.17 -9.14 -17.76
CA ASP A 39 10.80 -8.74 -17.41
C ASP A 39 10.49 -7.32 -17.93
N LEU A 40 11.45 -6.39 -17.86
CA LEU A 40 11.33 -5.05 -18.46
C LEU A 40 11.17 -5.13 -19.98
N SER A 41 11.99 -5.92 -20.66
CA SER A 41 11.95 -6.05 -22.13
C SER A 41 10.59 -6.58 -22.59
N VAL A 42 10.07 -7.61 -21.91
CA VAL A 42 8.73 -8.17 -22.18
C VAL A 42 7.65 -7.10 -21.94
N LYS A 43 7.73 -6.35 -20.84
CA LYS A 43 6.76 -5.29 -20.55
C LYS A 43 6.77 -4.17 -21.60
N MET A 44 7.95 -3.75 -22.07
CA MET A 44 8.09 -2.76 -23.15
C MET A 44 7.47 -3.26 -24.46
N GLU A 45 7.68 -4.53 -24.80
CA GLU A 45 7.10 -5.16 -26.00
C GLU A 45 5.57 -5.22 -25.92
N VAL A 46 5.01 -5.66 -24.78
CA VAL A 46 3.56 -5.76 -24.57
C VAL A 46 2.88 -4.40 -24.63
N ILE A 47 3.49 -3.36 -24.07
CA ILE A 47 2.94 -1.99 -24.10
C ILE A 47 3.05 -1.38 -25.51
N GLY A 48 4.12 -1.68 -26.24
CA GLY A 48 4.27 -1.27 -27.65
C GLY A 48 4.42 0.24 -27.89
N ASN A 49 4.49 1.06 -26.83
CA ASN A 49 4.68 2.51 -26.92
C ASN A 49 6.04 2.89 -26.28
N ALA A 50 7.07 3.05 -27.10
CA ALA A 50 8.40 3.41 -26.60
C ALA A 50 8.46 4.80 -25.94
N GLY A 51 7.51 5.70 -26.23
CA GLY A 51 7.53 7.08 -25.74
C GLY A 51 7.23 7.25 -24.25
N ILE A 52 6.67 6.23 -23.60
CA ILE A 52 6.37 6.26 -22.16
C ILE A 52 7.50 5.67 -21.29
N PHE A 53 8.60 5.22 -21.89
CA PHE A 53 9.77 4.71 -21.18
C PHE A 53 10.94 5.70 -21.25
N PRO A 54 11.75 5.85 -20.19
CA PRO A 54 12.97 6.64 -20.25
C PRO A 54 14.03 5.96 -21.11
N ASP A 55 14.95 6.77 -21.63
CA ASP A 55 16.22 6.26 -22.14
C ASP A 55 17.09 5.78 -20.97
N PHE A 56 16.98 4.50 -20.62
CA PHE A 56 17.79 3.90 -19.55
C PHE A 56 19.31 3.98 -19.80
N SER A 57 19.75 4.25 -21.03
CA SER A 57 21.17 4.39 -21.37
C SER A 57 21.73 5.80 -21.10
N ASP A 58 20.86 6.74 -20.73
CA ASP A 58 21.26 8.11 -20.41
C ASP A 58 22.38 8.10 -19.35
N LYS A 59 23.42 8.89 -19.63
CA LYS A 59 24.61 9.04 -18.78
C LYS A 59 24.33 9.86 -17.52
N LYS A 60 23.18 10.51 -17.42
CA LYS A 60 22.73 11.21 -16.20
C LYS A 60 22.47 10.24 -15.05
N TYR A 61 22.21 8.96 -15.33
CA TYR A 61 21.99 7.93 -14.31
C TYR A 61 23.32 7.28 -13.91
N SER A 62 23.58 7.24 -12.61
CA SER A 62 24.53 6.28 -12.02
C SER A 62 24.06 4.84 -12.24
N LEU A 63 24.95 3.86 -12.09
CA LEU A 63 24.59 2.44 -12.21
C LEU A 63 23.47 2.05 -11.24
N ARG A 64 23.53 2.49 -9.97
CA ARG A 64 22.50 2.20 -8.96
C ARG A 64 21.15 2.78 -9.34
N GLU A 65 21.12 4.04 -9.78
CA GLU A 65 19.88 4.70 -10.23
C GLU A 65 19.28 4.01 -11.44
N ARG A 66 20.13 3.62 -12.42
CA ARG A 66 19.68 2.89 -13.62
C ARG A 66 19.04 1.56 -13.25
N GLU A 67 19.66 0.79 -12.36
CA GLU A 67 19.13 -0.51 -11.93
C GLU A 67 17.82 -0.36 -11.14
N ALA A 68 17.72 0.63 -10.26
CA ALA A 68 16.49 0.93 -9.54
C ALA A 68 15.37 1.42 -10.47
N LEU A 69 15.69 2.25 -11.47
CA LEU A 69 14.73 2.67 -12.50
C LEU A 69 14.23 1.46 -13.30
N LYS A 70 15.13 0.58 -13.75
CA LYS A 70 14.73 -0.64 -14.47
C LYS A 70 13.85 -1.54 -13.61
N PHE A 71 14.16 -1.68 -12.32
CA PHE A 71 13.31 -2.41 -11.38
C PHE A 71 11.90 -1.80 -11.30
N PHE A 72 11.77 -0.48 -11.18
CA PHE A 72 10.46 0.19 -11.21
C PHE A 72 9.70 -0.09 -12.51
N TYR A 73 10.31 0.19 -13.67
CA TYR A 73 9.62 0.03 -14.94
C TYR A 73 9.32 -1.43 -15.29
N ALA A 74 10.07 -2.40 -14.76
CA ALA A 74 9.74 -3.81 -14.88
C ALA A 74 8.46 -4.18 -14.11
N TYR A 75 8.21 -3.55 -12.95
CA TYR A 75 7.25 -4.08 -11.97
C TYR A 75 6.13 -3.12 -11.54
N MET A 76 6.17 -1.85 -11.92
CA MET A 76 5.07 -0.92 -11.67
C MET A 76 3.89 -1.15 -12.66
N PRO A 77 2.65 -0.83 -12.25
CA PRO A 77 1.48 -0.95 -13.13
C PRO A 77 1.56 0.03 -14.31
N LEU A 78 0.76 -0.24 -15.35
CA LEU A 78 0.74 0.60 -16.55
C LEU A 78 0.33 2.04 -16.25
N SER A 79 -0.62 2.25 -15.33
CA SER A 79 -1.03 3.60 -14.89
C SER A 79 0.15 4.40 -14.39
N ASP A 80 1.02 3.79 -13.58
CA ASP A 80 2.20 4.47 -13.03
C ASP A 80 3.18 4.86 -14.15
N ILE A 81 3.39 3.97 -15.14
CA ILE A 81 4.24 4.28 -16.31
C ILE A 81 3.68 5.46 -17.12
N ALA A 82 2.36 5.55 -17.26
CA ALA A 82 1.70 6.56 -18.10
C ALA A 82 1.50 7.91 -17.39
N ASP A 83 1.20 7.89 -16.09
CA ASP A 83 0.73 9.07 -15.36
C ASP A 83 1.86 9.94 -14.78
N TYR A 84 3.08 9.38 -14.66
CA TYR A 84 4.21 10.06 -14.01
C TYR A 84 5.47 10.07 -14.88
N SER A 85 6.22 11.17 -14.80
CA SER A 85 7.46 11.32 -15.56
C SER A 85 8.59 10.41 -15.03
N PRO A 86 9.57 10.04 -15.88
CA PRO A 86 10.78 9.37 -15.40
C PRO A 86 11.54 10.14 -14.31
N GLU A 87 11.52 11.47 -14.37
CA GLU A 87 12.12 12.35 -13.36
C GLU A 87 11.46 12.17 -11.99
N PHE A 88 10.13 12.00 -11.92
CA PHE A 88 9.43 11.74 -10.65
C PHE A 88 9.94 10.45 -9.97
N TYR A 89 10.13 9.39 -10.74
CA TYR A 89 10.68 8.13 -10.24
C TYR A 89 12.13 8.26 -9.81
N LEU A 90 12.94 8.96 -10.61
CA LEU A 90 14.35 9.21 -10.29
C LEU A 90 14.52 9.99 -8.99
N ASP A 91 13.69 11.02 -8.76
CA ASP A 91 13.74 11.81 -7.53
C ASP A 91 13.39 10.97 -6.30
N ASN A 92 12.40 10.08 -6.41
CA ASN A 92 12.06 9.12 -5.35
C ASN A 92 13.19 8.10 -5.09
N ILE A 93 13.83 7.59 -6.14
CA ILE A 93 14.99 6.67 -6.03
C ILE A 93 16.15 7.37 -5.31
N ARG A 94 16.50 8.58 -5.75
CA ARG A 94 17.54 9.39 -5.13
C ARG A 94 17.26 9.66 -3.66
N GLN A 95 16.03 10.07 -3.33
CA GLN A 95 15.63 10.32 -1.95
C GLN A 95 15.72 9.04 -1.09
N SER A 96 15.41 7.87 -1.66
CA SER A 96 15.56 6.59 -0.97
C SER A 96 17.02 6.26 -0.68
N PHE A 97 17.91 6.49 -1.64
CA PHE A 97 19.36 6.30 -1.43
C PHE A 97 19.94 7.33 -0.45
N THR A 98 19.48 8.58 -0.48
CA THR A 98 19.85 9.57 0.54
C THR A 98 19.44 9.11 1.94
N ALA A 99 18.21 8.61 2.12
CA ALA A 99 17.79 8.06 3.41
C ALA A 99 18.64 6.84 3.81
N GLN A 100 18.98 5.97 2.86
CA GLN A 100 19.87 4.82 3.09
C GLN A 100 21.28 5.24 3.54
N GLU A 101 21.80 6.35 3.02
CA GLU A 101 23.15 6.83 3.35
C GLU A 101 23.20 7.61 4.66
N GLU A 102 22.15 8.41 4.94
CA GLU A 102 22.15 9.35 6.06
C GLU A 102 21.54 8.76 7.35
N MET A 103 20.67 7.76 7.26
CA MET A 103 20.01 7.18 8.45
C MET A 103 20.87 6.12 9.14
N PRO A 104 20.87 6.05 10.49
CA PRO A 104 21.77 5.18 11.25
C PRO A 104 21.72 3.71 10.84
N TRP A 105 20.56 3.26 10.39
CA TRP A 105 20.27 1.88 10.02
C TRP A 105 20.44 1.54 8.54
N GLY A 106 20.66 2.53 7.67
CA GLY A 106 20.58 2.29 6.22
C GLY A 106 21.62 1.30 5.68
N LYS A 107 22.75 1.15 6.38
CA LYS A 107 23.80 0.16 6.11
C LYS A 107 23.47 -1.27 6.58
N ASP A 108 22.56 -1.41 7.55
CA ASP A 108 22.25 -2.68 8.22
C ASP A 108 21.05 -3.39 7.57
N ILE A 109 20.31 -2.69 6.71
CA ILE A 109 19.19 -3.25 5.95
C ILE A 109 19.72 -4.09 4.79
N PRO A 110 19.34 -5.38 4.68
CA PRO A 110 19.69 -6.21 3.53
C PRO A 110 19.16 -5.63 2.22
N GLU A 111 19.93 -5.76 1.13
CA GLU A 111 19.59 -5.20 -0.19
C GLU A 111 18.21 -5.62 -0.68
N GLU A 112 17.85 -6.90 -0.51
CA GLU A 112 16.51 -7.42 -0.87
C GLU A 112 15.39 -6.74 -0.07
N VAL A 113 15.58 -6.59 1.24
CA VAL A 113 14.60 -5.92 2.12
C VAL A 113 14.44 -4.46 1.71
N PHE A 114 15.54 -3.76 1.44
CA PHE A 114 15.50 -2.38 0.95
C PHE A 114 14.77 -2.27 -0.40
N ARG A 115 15.12 -3.14 -1.36
CA ARG A 115 14.55 -3.14 -2.72
C ARG A 115 13.04 -3.35 -2.73
N HIS A 116 12.52 -4.20 -1.85
CA HIS A 116 11.11 -4.56 -1.84
C HIS A 116 10.25 -3.77 -0.84
N PHE A 117 10.84 -3.22 0.22
CA PHE A 117 10.08 -2.62 1.32
C PHE A 117 10.48 -1.18 1.69
N VAL A 118 11.50 -0.60 1.03
CA VAL A 118 11.84 0.84 1.14
C VAL A 118 11.68 1.54 -0.20
N LEU A 119 12.29 0.98 -1.25
CA LEU A 119 12.35 1.58 -2.56
C LEU A 119 10.97 1.82 -3.19
N PRO A 120 9.99 0.88 -3.17
CA PRO A 120 8.71 1.08 -3.84
C PRO A 120 7.94 2.28 -3.28
N ILE A 121 7.39 3.09 -4.19
CA ILE A 121 6.60 4.27 -3.84
C ILE A 121 5.17 3.86 -3.50
N ARG A 122 4.56 3.05 -4.38
CA ARG A 122 3.20 2.54 -4.23
C ARG A 122 3.07 1.63 -3.00
N VAL A 123 1.96 1.79 -2.29
CA VAL A 123 1.56 0.95 -1.15
C VAL A 123 0.24 0.24 -1.45
N ASN A 124 -0.77 0.98 -1.92
CA ASN A 124 -2.12 0.49 -2.22
C ASN A 124 -2.56 1.04 -3.61
N ASN A 125 -3.82 1.45 -3.74
CA ASN A 125 -4.44 2.00 -4.93
C ASN A 125 -4.45 3.55 -4.95
N GLU A 126 -3.56 4.19 -4.18
CA GLU A 126 -3.46 5.65 -4.15
C GLU A 126 -2.86 6.25 -5.43
N ASN A 127 -3.13 7.54 -5.67
CA ASN A 127 -2.29 8.33 -6.57
C ASN A 127 -0.93 8.52 -5.91
N LEU A 128 0.15 8.43 -6.70
CA LEU A 128 1.49 8.74 -6.22
C LEU A 128 1.70 10.26 -6.12
N ASP A 129 2.53 10.67 -5.16
CA ASP A 129 2.89 12.06 -4.95
C ASP A 129 4.34 12.19 -4.45
N SER A 130 4.75 13.43 -4.18
CA SER A 130 6.10 13.76 -3.71
C SER A 130 6.30 13.62 -2.19
N SER A 131 5.44 12.85 -1.51
CA SER A 131 5.47 12.67 -0.05
C SER A 131 6.83 12.25 0.48
N ARG A 132 7.54 11.34 -0.20
CA ARG A 132 8.85 10.83 0.25
C ARG A 132 9.83 11.95 0.59
N MET A 133 9.93 12.97 -0.26
CA MET A 133 10.82 14.12 -0.07
C MET A 133 10.34 15.04 1.07
N VAL A 134 9.03 15.26 1.17
CA VAL A 134 8.42 16.10 2.22
C VAL A 134 8.60 15.44 3.59
N PHE A 135 8.26 14.16 3.69
CA PHE A 135 8.30 13.39 4.94
C PHE A 135 9.73 13.20 5.40
N TYR A 136 10.68 12.91 4.50
CA TYR A 136 12.08 12.82 4.87
C TYR A 136 12.58 14.10 5.55
N ARG A 137 12.27 15.26 4.98
CA ARG A 137 12.66 16.56 5.55
C ARG A 137 12.06 16.80 6.94
N GLU A 138 10.80 16.39 7.16
CA GLU A 138 10.13 16.56 8.46
C GLU A 138 10.58 15.56 9.52
N LEU A 139 10.95 14.34 9.12
CA LEU A 139 11.24 13.23 10.02
C LEU A 139 12.73 13.03 10.31
N LYS A 140 13.63 13.30 9.37
CA LYS A 140 15.08 13.03 9.46
C LYS A 140 15.66 13.43 10.82
N GLU A 141 15.42 14.67 11.24
CA GLU A 141 15.99 15.21 12.48
C GLU A 141 15.35 14.63 13.75
N ARG A 142 14.09 14.17 13.66
CA ARG A 142 13.39 13.51 14.78
C ARG A 142 13.96 12.11 15.05
N VAL A 143 14.36 11.40 13.99
CA VAL A 143 14.68 9.96 14.08
C VAL A 143 16.17 9.63 14.03
N ARG A 144 17.03 10.53 13.52
CA ARG A 144 18.46 10.24 13.27
C ARG A 144 19.29 9.80 14.50
N ASN A 145 18.79 10.02 15.71
CA ASN A 145 19.47 9.66 16.96
C ASN A 145 18.77 8.51 17.70
N LEU A 146 17.77 7.88 17.08
CA LEU A 146 16.99 6.79 17.66
C LEU A 146 17.49 5.43 17.14
N SER A 147 17.17 4.38 17.89
CA SER A 147 17.21 3.02 17.35
C SER A 147 16.16 2.87 16.24
N MET A 148 16.29 1.88 15.36
CA MET A 148 15.26 1.67 14.33
C MET A 148 13.89 1.38 14.96
N TYR A 149 13.86 0.61 16.06
CA TYR A 149 12.65 0.33 16.84
C TYR A 149 11.98 1.63 17.34
N ASP A 150 12.73 2.50 18.01
CA ASP A 150 12.19 3.76 18.54
C ASP A 150 11.84 4.75 17.42
N ALA A 151 12.57 4.71 16.30
CA ALA A 151 12.26 5.51 15.13
C ALA A 151 10.92 5.11 14.50
N ILE A 152 10.56 3.82 14.48
CA ILE A 152 9.23 3.38 14.01
C ILE A 152 8.12 4.02 14.87
N LEU A 153 8.27 3.97 16.20
CA LEU A 153 7.32 4.58 17.13
C LEU A 153 7.24 6.10 16.93
N GLU A 154 8.39 6.78 16.82
CA GLU A 154 8.45 8.23 16.61
C GLU A 154 7.80 8.66 15.28
N VAL A 155 8.02 7.91 14.20
CA VAL A 155 7.36 8.15 12.92
C VAL A 155 5.85 7.99 13.05
N ASN A 156 5.37 6.98 13.77
CA ASN A 156 3.94 6.76 13.95
C ASN A 156 3.27 7.86 14.80
N HIS A 157 3.97 8.37 15.81
CA HIS A 157 3.58 9.56 16.55
C HIS A 157 3.50 10.81 15.67
N TRP A 158 4.51 11.05 14.83
CA TRP A 158 4.41 12.11 13.82
C TRP A 158 3.23 11.88 12.86
N CYS A 159 2.88 10.63 12.55
CA CYS A 159 1.70 10.36 11.73
C CYS A 159 0.40 10.78 12.42
N HIS A 160 0.28 10.48 13.72
CA HIS A 160 -0.86 10.89 14.54
C HIS A 160 -0.99 12.41 14.66
N GLU A 161 0.12 13.18 14.67
CA GLU A 161 0.09 14.66 14.58
C GLU A 161 -0.62 15.18 13.31
N LYS A 162 -0.78 14.34 12.28
CA LYS A 162 -1.26 14.73 10.95
C LYS A 162 -2.63 14.14 10.61
N VAL A 163 -2.88 12.88 10.99
CA VAL A 163 -4.01 12.09 10.49
C VAL A 163 -4.71 11.38 11.65
N THR A 164 -6.03 11.21 11.53
CA THR A 164 -6.86 10.40 12.43
C THR A 164 -7.89 9.60 11.64
N TYR A 165 -8.45 8.57 12.25
CA TYR A 165 -9.40 7.71 11.57
C TYR A 165 -10.74 8.39 11.29
N ARG A 166 -11.23 8.23 10.07
CA ARG A 166 -12.62 8.49 9.70
C ARG A 166 -13.05 7.56 8.56
N PRO A 167 -14.23 6.90 8.66
CA PRO A 167 -14.73 6.09 7.56
C PRO A 167 -15.03 6.97 6.33
N THR A 168 -14.63 6.49 5.17
CA THR A 168 -14.80 7.15 3.87
C THR A 168 -14.99 6.08 2.77
N ASP A 169 -15.08 6.48 1.50
CA ASP A 169 -15.18 5.54 0.37
C ASP A 169 -13.92 4.67 0.15
N ALA A 170 -14.00 3.79 -0.85
CA ALA A 170 -12.99 2.77 -1.13
C ALA A 170 -11.69 3.30 -1.78
N ARG A 171 -11.65 4.48 -2.40
CA ARG A 171 -10.41 5.03 -3.00
C ARG A 171 -9.40 5.34 -1.91
N THR A 172 -8.12 5.00 -2.03
CA THR A 172 -7.12 5.45 -1.04
C THR A 172 -6.54 6.80 -1.47
N SER A 173 -6.59 7.81 -0.61
CA SER A 173 -5.92 9.09 -0.86
C SER A 173 -4.39 8.96 -0.83
N SER A 174 -3.69 9.79 -1.61
CA SER A 174 -2.22 9.87 -1.57
C SER A 174 -1.73 10.39 -0.21
N PRO A 175 -0.49 10.10 0.21
CA PRO A 175 -0.03 10.53 1.53
C PRO A 175 -0.11 12.06 1.76
N LEU A 176 0.22 12.91 0.78
CA LEU A 176 0.07 14.36 0.90
C LEU A 176 -1.41 14.81 0.86
N ALA A 177 -2.27 14.14 0.10
CA ALA A 177 -3.72 14.37 0.14
C ALA A 177 -4.30 14.03 1.52
N THR A 178 -3.80 12.96 2.16
CA THR A 178 -4.15 12.58 3.53
C THR A 178 -3.71 13.66 4.53
N VAL A 179 -2.50 14.24 4.39
CA VAL A 179 -2.11 15.44 5.18
C VAL A 179 -3.11 16.57 4.99
N ARG A 180 -3.46 16.92 3.73
CA ARG A 180 -4.41 18.01 3.43
C ARG A 180 -5.82 17.76 3.99
N THR A 181 -6.19 16.50 4.17
CA THR A 181 -7.50 16.11 4.69
C THR A 181 -7.52 16.04 6.23
N ALA A 182 -6.37 15.71 6.82
CA ALA A 182 -6.14 15.45 8.24
C ALA A 182 -6.92 14.25 8.83
N TYR A 183 -7.45 13.37 7.97
CA TYR A 183 -8.05 12.10 8.34
C TYR A 183 -8.05 11.12 7.17
N GLY A 184 -8.27 9.83 7.46
CA GLY A 184 -8.37 8.76 6.47
C GLY A 184 -9.04 7.51 7.04
N ARG A 185 -9.42 6.54 6.20
CA ARG A 185 -9.76 5.19 6.72
C ARG A 185 -8.47 4.40 6.89
N CYS A 186 -8.59 3.14 7.34
CA CYS A 186 -7.45 2.24 7.54
C CYS A 186 -6.53 2.14 6.32
N GLY A 187 -7.07 2.26 5.09
CA GLY A 187 -6.28 2.30 3.86
C GLY A 187 -5.37 3.53 3.76
N GLU A 188 -5.92 4.74 3.92
CA GLU A 188 -5.10 5.96 3.91
C GLU A 188 -4.11 6.00 5.05
N GLU A 189 -4.51 5.64 6.27
CA GLU A 189 -3.63 5.69 7.44
C GLU A 189 -2.44 4.75 7.27
N SER A 190 -2.67 3.51 6.84
CA SER A 190 -1.58 2.55 6.62
C SER A 190 -0.73 2.88 5.39
N THR A 191 -1.32 3.38 4.28
CA THR A 191 -0.54 3.92 3.15
C THR A 191 0.33 5.10 3.58
N PHE A 192 -0.21 6.01 4.39
CA PHE A 192 0.47 7.19 4.90
C PHE A 192 1.64 6.82 5.84
N THR A 193 1.41 5.94 6.81
CA THR A 193 2.43 5.48 7.75
C THR A 193 3.54 4.69 7.04
N VAL A 194 3.21 3.81 6.07
CA VAL A 194 4.23 3.13 5.25
C VAL A 194 5.07 4.14 4.46
N ALA A 195 4.44 5.13 3.83
CA ALA A 195 5.17 6.17 3.11
C ALA A 195 6.09 6.98 4.03
N ALA A 196 5.65 7.30 5.25
CA ALA A 196 6.44 8.01 6.26
C ALA A 196 7.66 7.20 6.73
N LEU A 197 7.47 5.90 7.03
CA LEU A 197 8.56 5.00 7.43
C LEU A 197 9.59 4.83 6.29
N ARG A 198 9.11 4.58 5.07
CA ARG A 198 9.97 4.43 3.88
C ARG A 198 10.72 5.71 3.54
N ALA A 199 10.16 6.89 3.84
CA ALA A 199 10.83 8.17 3.61
C ALA A 199 12.13 8.30 4.40
N VAL A 200 12.19 7.75 5.63
CA VAL A 200 13.41 7.67 6.45
C VAL A 200 14.11 6.32 6.33
N GLY A 201 13.87 5.58 5.24
CA GLY A 201 14.61 4.36 4.94
C GLY A 201 14.27 3.16 5.83
N ILE A 202 13.19 3.20 6.61
CA ILE A 202 12.72 2.05 7.40
C ILE A 202 11.90 1.13 6.48
N PRO A 203 12.23 -0.17 6.35
CA PRO A 203 11.45 -1.09 5.54
C PRO A 203 10.05 -1.28 6.15
N ALA A 204 9.01 -1.06 5.35
CA ALA A 204 7.63 -1.13 5.83
C ALA A 204 6.69 -1.68 4.74
N ARG A 205 5.59 -2.30 5.16
CA ARG A 205 4.54 -2.83 4.29
C ARG A 205 3.16 -2.67 4.92
N GLN A 206 2.14 -2.51 4.07
CA GLN A 206 0.75 -2.50 4.49
C GLN A 206 0.27 -3.95 4.55
N VAL A 207 -0.22 -4.38 5.71
CA VAL A 207 -0.80 -5.71 5.90
C VAL A 207 -2.30 -5.59 5.88
N TYR A 208 -2.95 -6.57 5.25
CA TYR A 208 -4.39 -6.61 5.11
C TYR A 208 -4.94 -7.96 5.56
N THR A 209 -6.10 -7.92 6.22
CA THR A 209 -6.99 -9.06 6.30
C THR A 209 -8.22 -8.78 5.42
N PRO A 210 -8.50 -9.60 4.41
CA PRO A 210 -9.60 -9.36 3.50
C PRO A 210 -10.95 -9.51 4.19
N ARG A 211 -11.04 -10.44 5.13
CA ARG A 211 -12.21 -10.69 5.98
C ARG A 211 -11.77 -11.27 7.31
N TRP A 212 -12.37 -10.81 8.41
CA TRP A 212 -12.25 -11.49 9.69
C TRP A 212 -13.07 -12.78 9.70
N ALA A 213 -12.56 -13.84 10.33
CA ALA A 213 -13.31 -15.08 10.47
C ALA A 213 -14.41 -15.02 11.54
N HIS A 214 -14.39 -13.99 12.39
CA HIS A 214 -15.18 -13.93 13.63
C HIS A 214 -16.14 -12.73 13.70
N THR A 215 -16.11 -11.82 12.73
CA THR A 215 -16.99 -10.64 12.67
C THR A 215 -17.01 -10.05 11.27
N ASP A 216 -18.10 -9.38 10.88
CA ASP A 216 -18.20 -8.73 9.59
C ASP A 216 -17.32 -7.47 9.53
N ASN A 217 -16.17 -7.57 8.86
CA ASN A 217 -15.31 -6.45 8.49
C ASN A 217 -14.04 -6.93 7.75
N ASN A 218 -13.24 -5.97 7.34
CA ASN A 218 -11.84 -6.14 6.99
C ASN A 218 -10.97 -5.19 7.83
N HIS A 219 -9.65 -5.26 7.69
CA HIS A 219 -8.78 -4.25 8.29
C HIS A 219 -7.41 -4.19 7.58
N ALA A 220 -6.79 -3.01 7.62
CA ALA A 220 -5.45 -2.75 7.10
C ALA A 220 -4.62 -2.03 8.17
N TRP A 221 -3.35 -2.42 8.32
CA TRP A 221 -2.39 -1.81 9.24
C TRP A 221 -0.98 -1.89 8.66
N VAL A 222 0.05 -1.66 9.48
CA VAL A 222 1.44 -1.62 9.03
C VAL A 222 2.29 -2.68 9.72
N GLU A 223 3.21 -3.27 8.96
CA GLU A 223 4.41 -3.90 9.50
C GLU A 223 5.64 -3.07 9.14
N ALA A 224 6.54 -2.93 10.10
CA ALA A 224 7.84 -2.30 9.94
C ALA A 224 8.95 -3.25 10.37
N TRP A 225 10.02 -3.32 9.60
CA TRP A 225 11.16 -4.17 9.89
C TRP A 225 12.13 -3.41 10.77
N ALA A 226 12.60 -4.03 11.86
CA ALA A 226 13.71 -3.55 12.66
C ALA A 226 14.63 -4.72 13.05
N ASP A 227 15.92 -4.56 12.74
CA ASP A 227 17.00 -5.43 13.20
C ASP A 227 16.75 -6.94 13.00
N GLY A 228 16.22 -7.32 11.83
CA GLY A 228 15.96 -8.72 11.46
C GLY A 228 14.55 -9.22 11.75
N LYS A 229 13.67 -8.39 12.33
CA LYS A 229 12.31 -8.78 12.70
C LYS A 229 11.26 -7.80 12.13
N TRP A 230 10.16 -8.34 11.64
CA TRP A 230 8.95 -7.57 11.35
C TRP A 230 8.14 -7.35 12.63
N TYR A 231 7.73 -6.11 12.85
CA TYR A 231 6.85 -5.70 13.94
C TYR A 231 5.57 -5.10 13.37
N TYR A 232 4.44 -5.39 13.98
CA TYR A 232 3.17 -4.76 13.60
C TYR A 232 2.85 -3.53 14.45
N LEU A 233 2.10 -2.60 13.89
CA LEU A 233 1.64 -1.38 14.55
C LEU A 233 0.34 -0.87 13.94
N GLY A 234 -0.48 -0.19 14.76
CA GLY A 234 -1.58 0.63 14.26
C GLY A 234 -1.07 1.83 13.47
N ALA A 235 -1.74 2.16 12.37
CA ALA A 235 -1.31 3.23 11.49
C ALA A 235 -1.91 4.57 11.93
N CYS A 236 -1.07 5.57 12.22
CA CYS A 236 -1.51 6.82 12.85
C CYS A 236 -2.10 6.63 14.26
N GLU A 237 -1.97 5.45 14.85
CA GLU A 237 -2.55 5.07 16.15
C GLU A 237 -1.43 4.51 17.05
N PRO A 238 -0.49 5.36 17.49
CA PRO A 238 0.73 4.89 18.14
C PRO A 238 0.42 4.29 19.52
N ALA A 239 0.78 3.02 19.66
CA ALA A 239 0.88 2.34 20.94
C ALA A 239 2.22 2.65 21.63
N PRO A 240 2.35 2.44 22.95
CA PRO A 240 3.61 2.70 23.67
C PRO A 240 4.78 1.82 23.23
N VAL A 241 4.51 0.70 22.57
CA VAL A 241 5.49 -0.29 22.08
C VAL A 241 5.02 -0.86 20.74
N LEU A 242 5.95 -1.41 19.94
CA LEU A 242 5.62 -2.18 18.74
C LEU A 242 5.02 -3.55 19.09
N ASP A 243 4.46 -4.23 18.08
CA ASP A 243 3.64 -5.43 18.22
C ASP A 243 2.40 -5.20 19.09
N MET A 244 1.86 -3.99 19.13
CA MET A 244 0.66 -3.63 19.88
C MET A 244 -0.25 -2.73 19.04
N GLY A 245 -1.53 -3.08 18.98
CA GLY A 245 -2.57 -2.25 18.37
C GLY A 245 -3.93 -2.50 19.02
N TRP A 246 -4.90 -1.61 18.78
CA TRP A 246 -6.27 -1.81 19.27
C TRP A 246 -6.93 -3.07 18.66
N PHE A 247 -6.41 -3.53 17.53
CA PHE A 247 -6.83 -4.74 16.82
C PHE A 247 -6.08 -6.02 17.25
N ASP A 248 -5.35 -6.00 18.37
CA ASP A 248 -4.64 -7.19 18.90
C ASP A 248 -5.58 -8.40 19.05
N ALA A 249 -6.74 -8.22 19.68
CA ALA A 249 -7.68 -9.32 19.88
C ALA A 249 -8.20 -9.92 18.56
N PRO A 250 -8.68 -9.14 17.56
CA PRO A 250 -9.12 -9.70 16.28
C PRO A 250 -7.97 -10.30 15.46
N VAL A 251 -6.77 -9.67 15.41
CA VAL A 251 -5.67 -10.18 14.57
C VAL A 251 -5.13 -11.53 15.05
N LYS A 252 -5.20 -11.80 16.36
CA LYS A 252 -4.85 -13.10 16.94
C LYS A 252 -5.85 -14.23 16.59
N ARG A 253 -6.88 -13.92 15.81
CA ARG A 253 -7.91 -14.85 15.32
C ARG A 253 -8.04 -14.81 13.80
N ALA A 254 -7.04 -14.27 13.11
CA ALA A 254 -7.04 -14.18 11.65
C ALA A 254 -6.80 -15.55 11.01
N LEU A 255 -7.53 -15.85 9.94
CA LEU A 255 -7.23 -17.00 9.08
C LEU A 255 -6.24 -16.63 7.99
N LEU A 256 -6.30 -15.41 7.47
CA LEU A 256 -5.37 -14.94 6.46
C LEU A 256 -5.03 -13.47 6.64
N LEU A 257 -3.73 -13.21 6.67
CA LEU A 257 -3.08 -11.91 6.65
C LEU A 257 -2.08 -11.92 5.50
N HIS A 258 -2.16 -10.91 4.62
CA HIS A 258 -1.34 -10.86 3.42
C HIS A 258 -0.91 -9.43 3.08
N THR A 259 0.05 -9.33 2.17
CA THR A 259 0.55 -8.07 1.60
C THR A 259 1.05 -8.31 0.19
N ASN A 260 0.97 -7.27 -0.63
CA ASN A 260 1.61 -7.25 -1.95
C ASN A 260 3.05 -6.76 -1.83
N VAL A 261 3.94 -7.35 -2.61
CA VAL A 261 5.37 -7.02 -2.70
C VAL A 261 5.75 -6.83 -4.16
N PHE A 262 6.05 -5.59 -4.54
CA PHE A 262 6.42 -5.27 -5.92
C PHE A 262 7.75 -5.92 -6.31
N GLY A 263 7.79 -6.47 -7.52
CA GLY A 263 8.91 -7.22 -8.06
C GLY A 263 8.79 -8.73 -7.92
N ARG A 264 9.80 -9.44 -8.44
CA ARG A 264 9.97 -10.89 -8.24
C ARG A 264 10.50 -11.11 -6.85
N TYR A 265 9.60 -11.30 -5.89
CA TYR A 265 10.00 -11.50 -4.50
C TYR A 265 10.36 -12.97 -4.25
N THR A 266 11.46 -13.20 -3.54
CA THR A 266 11.99 -14.56 -3.23
C THR A 266 12.24 -14.73 -1.74
N GLY A 267 11.53 -13.95 -0.91
CA GLY A 267 11.66 -14.03 0.53
C GLY A 267 11.11 -15.33 1.12
N PRO A 268 11.25 -15.49 2.45
CA PRO A 268 10.89 -16.73 3.14
C PRO A 268 9.38 -16.95 3.31
N GLU A 269 8.55 -15.92 3.11
CA GLU A 269 7.10 -16.03 3.24
C GLU A 269 6.45 -16.89 2.14
N ASP A 270 5.33 -17.52 2.46
CA ASP A 270 4.54 -18.28 1.49
C ASP A 270 3.97 -17.34 0.42
N ILE A 271 4.40 -17.52 -0.84
CA ILE A 271 3.85 -16.79 -1.98
C ILE A 271 2.50 -17.39 -2.35
N MET A 272 1.44 -16.62 -2.16
CA MET A 272 0.07 -17.01 -2.50
C MET A 272 -0.19 -16.87 -4.00
N GLN A 273 0.27 -15.76 -4.58
CA GLN A 273 0.14 -15.48 -5.99
C GLN A 273 1.36 -14.73 -6.48
N GLN A 274 1.86 -15.09 -7.66
CA GLN A 274 2.90 -14.33 -8.36
C GLN A 274 2.33 -13.78 -9.65
N THR A 275 2.26 -12.45 -9.76
CA THR A 275 1.94 -11.75 -11.01
C THR A 275 3.23 -11.30 -11.71
N HIS A 276 3.09 -10.66 -12.87
CA HIS A 276 4.20 -10.02 -13.57
C HIS A 276 4.72 -8.76 -12.86
N ALA A 277 3.95 -8.17 -11.93
CA ALA A 277 4.26 -6.91 -11.27
C ALA A 277 4.61 -7.09 -9.78
N PHE A 278 3.95 -8.02 -9.09
CA PHE A 278 4.11 -8.22 -7.66
C PHE A 278 3.89 -9.68 -7.25
N ALA A 279 4.40 -10.03 -6.07
CA ALA A 279 4.02 -11.22 -5.33
C ALA A 279 3.03 -10.84 -4.23
N GLU A 280 1.99 -11.65 -4.05
CA GLU A 280 1.16 -11.62 -2.85
C GLU A 280 1.71 -12.66 -1.88
N ILE A 281 2.09 -12.23 -0.68
CA ILE A 281 2.68 -13.10 0.34
C ILE A 281 1.79 -13.20 1.56
N ASN A 282 1.81 -14.39 2.15
CA ASN A 282 1.13 -14.68 3.40
C ASN A 282 2.04 -14.35 4.59
N VAL A 283 1.55 -13.47 5.47
CA VAL A 283 2.27 -13.00 6.66
C VAL A 283 1.60 -13.43 7.95
N THR A 284 0.62 -14.34 7.87
CA THR A 284 -0.20 -14.79 9.01
C THR A 284 0.64 -15.36 10.15
N SER A 285 1.75 -16.04 9.83
CA SER A 285 2.68 -16.63 10.79
C SER A 285 3.40 -15.61 11.69
N ASN A 286 3.40 -14.32 11.34
CA ASN A 286 3.90 -13.27 12.21
C ASN A 286 2.97 -13.03 13.42
N TYR A 287 1.69 -13.42 13.32
CA TYR A 287 0.66 -13.06 14.28
C TYR A 287 0.16 -14.25 15.08
N VAL A 288 -0.03 -15.39 14.41
CA VAL A 288 -0.67 -16.59 14.96
C VAL A 288 -0.01 -17.86 14.43
N ASP A 289 -0.24 -18.98 15.11
CA ASP A 289 0.10 -20.29 14.58
C ASP A 289 -0.66 -20.55 13.28
N THR A 290 0.04 -21.16 12.31
CA THR A 290 -0.50 -21.48 10.99
C THR A 290 -0.42 -22.97 10.69
N ALA A 291 -1.27 -23.43 9.79
CA ALA A 291 -1.24 -24.79 9.27
C ALA A 291 -1.44 -24.80 7.76
N LYS A 292 -0.65 -25.62 7.06
CA LYS A 292 -0.87 -25.92 5.64
C LYS A 292 -1.95 -26.99 5.51
N THR A 293 -3.00 -26.66 4.77
CA THR A 293 -4.11 -27.57 4.45
C THR A 293 -4.10 -27.86 2.96
N THR A 294 -4.07 -29.15 2.61
CA THR A 294 -4.14 -29.67 1.24
C THR A 294 -5.53 -30.22 0.98
N ILE A 295 -6.12 -29.86 -0.15
CA ILE A 295 -7.38 -30.37 -0.67
C ILE A 295 -7.06 -31.24 -1.88
N ARG A 296 -7.47 -32.51 -1.83
CA ARG A 296 -7.47 -33.40 -3.00
C ARG A 296 -8.88 -33.48 -3.57
N VAL A 297 -9.06 -32.96 -4.77
CA VAL A 297 -10.32 -33.03 -5.50
C VAL A 297 -10.39 -34.36 -6.26
N VAL A 298 -11.50 -35.08 -6.07
CA VAL A 298 -11.74 -36.37 -6.73
C VAL A 298 -13.08 -36.40 -7.45
N ASP A 299 -13.19 -37.26 -8.45
CA ASP A 299 -14.46 -37.56 -9.11
C ASP A 299 -15.29 -38.60 -8.34
N SER A 300 -16.44 -38.98 -8.89
CA SER A 300 -17.31 -40.01 -8.31
C SER A 300 -16.67 -41.41 -8.22
N ALA A 301 -15.59 -41.67 -8.95
CA ALA A 301 -14.82 -42.90 -8.92
C ALA A 301 -13.60 -42.81 -7.98
N LYS A 302 -13.48 -41.71 -7.20
CA LYS A 302 -12.32 -41.39 -6.36
C LYS A 302 -11.01 -41.22 -7.13
N THR A 303 -11.10 -40.87 -8.41
CA THR A 303 -9.93 -40.53 -9.23
C THR A 303 -9.59 -39.07 -9.01
N PRO A 304 -8.31 -38.71 -8.79
CA PRO A 304 -7.90 -37.32 -8.70
C PRO A 304 -8.27 -36.52 -9.95
N VAL A 305 -8.74 -35.29 -9.74
CA VAL A 305 -9.15 -34.38 -10.82
C VAL A 305 -8.13 -33.27 -10.93
N ALA A 306 -7.30 -33.31 -11.98
CA ALA A 306 -6.36 -32.23 -12.29
C ALA A 306 -7.07 -31.00 -12.88
N ASP A 307 -6.45 -29.83 -12.72
CA ASP A 307 -6.95 -28.54 -13.20
C ASP A 307 -8.40 -28.22 -12.75
N ALA A 308 -8.83 -28.74 -11.60
CA ALA A 308 -10.06 -28.34 -10.94
C ALA A 308 -9.86 -26.98 -10.27
N HIS A 309 -10.82 -26.08 -10.45
CA HIS A 309 -10.82 -24.77 -9.80
C HIS A 309 -11.17 -24.92 -8.33
N VAL A 310 -10.34 -24.41 -7.43
CA VAL A 310 -10.51 -24.49 -5.98
C VAL A 310 -10.45 -23.09 -5.37
N GLU A 311 -11.48 -22.73 -4.61
CA GLU A 311 -11.58 -21.50 -3.85
C GLU A 311 -11.60 -21.80 -2.36
N PHE A 312 -10.72 -21.12 -1.62
CA PHE A 312 -10.65 -21.14 -0.18
C PHE A 312 -11.36 -19.90 0.35
N GLY A 313 -12.47 -20.06 1.08
CA GLY A 313 -13.37 -18.98 1.45
C GLY A 313 -13.47 -18.71 2.95
N ILE A 314 -13.52 -17.44 3.32
CA ILE A 314 -13.84 -17.00 4.69
C ILE A 314 -15.30 -16.53 4.71
N TYR A 315 -16.11 -17.06 5.63
CA TYR A 315 -17.47 -16.60 5.83
C TYR A 315 -17.50 -15.21 6.48
N ASN A 316 -18.12 -14.24 5.82
CA ASN A 316 -18.23 -12.85 6.27
C ASN A 316 -19.31 -12.14 5.43
N TYR A 317 -20.06 -11.17 5.93
CA TYR A 317 -21.12 -10.46 5.19
C TYR A 317 -22.13 -11.38 4.47
N ALA A 318 -22.44 -12.54 5.06
CA ALA A 318 -23.25 -13.60 4.46
C ALA A 318 -22.74 -14.12 3.09
N GLU A 319 -21.45 -13.93 2.81
CA GLU A 319 -20.75 -14.49 1.65
C GLU A 319 -19.60 -15.42 2.12
N PHE A 320 -19.26 -16.40 1.28
CA PHE A 320 -17.99 -17.13 1.38
C PHE A 320 -16.96 -16.41 0.51
N TYR A 321 -16.27 -15.42 1.08
CA TYR A 321 -15.34 -14.60 0.33
C TYR A 321 -14.08 -15.39 -0.03
N PRO A 322 -13.75 -15.57 -1.33
CA PRO A 322 -12.60 -16.36 -1.75
C PRO A 322 -11.30 -15.60 -1.46
N VAL A 323 -10.54 -16.07 -0.47
CA VAL A 323 -9.24 -15.50 -0.11
C VAL A 323 -8.07 -16.07 -0.91
N LEU A 324 -8.27 -17.25 -1.53
CA LEU A 324 -7.36 -17.80 -2.52
C LEU A 324 -8.20 -18.55 -3.56
N SER A 325 -7.90 -18.31 -4.83
CA SER A 325 -8.46 -19.04 -5.95
C SER A 325 -7.31 -19.64 -6.75
N THR A 326 -7.31 -20.96 -6.90
CA THR A 326 -6.22 -21.71 -7.52
C THR A 326 -6.75 -22.93 -8.27
N GLN A 327 -5.85 -23.69 -8.89
CA GLN A 327 -6.16 -24.95 -9.54
C GLN A 327 -5.41 -26.10 -8.89
N THR A 328 -6.00 -27.28 -8.94
CA THR A 328 -5.34 -28.51 -8.52
C THR A 328 -4.23 -28.93 -9.50
N ASP A 329 -3.16 -29.50 -8.96
CA ASP A 329 -2.07 -30.09 -9.75
C ASP A 329 -2.45 -31.43 -10.43
N GLU A 330 -1.47 -32.11 -11.03
CA GLU A 330 -1.63 -33.43 -11.67
C GLU A 330 -2.11 -34.53 -10.71
N ASN A 331 -1.91 -34.36 -9.39
CA ASN A 331 -2.40 -35.27 -8.35
C ASN A 331 -3.79 -34.87 -7.82
N GLY A 332 -4.44 -33.89 -8.46
CA GLY A 332 -5.71 -33.34 -8.02
C GLY A 332 -5.60 -32.54 -6.73
N GLU A 333 -4.43 -31.99 -6.39
CA GLU A 333 -4.18 -31.31 -5.11
C GLU A 333 -4.02 -29.79 -5.24
N ALA A 334 -4.67 -29.05 -4.34
CA ALA A 334 -4.46 -27.62 -4.10
C ALA A 334 -4.19 -27.39 -2.62
N SER A 335 -3.41 -26.36 -2.26
CA SER A 335 -3.05 -26.10 -0.85
C SER A 335 -3.11 -24.63 -0.48
N ILE A 336 -3.38 -24.37 0.80
CA ILE A 336 -3.29 -23.04 1.42
C ILE A 336 -2.66 -23.14 2.81
N SER A 337 -1.85 -22.15 3.19
CA SER A 337 -1.44 -21.93 4.58
C SER A 337 -2.35 -20.88 5.21
N THR A 338 -2.95 -21.17 6.37
CA THR A 338 -3.85 -20.25 7.07
C THR A 338 -3.62 -20.32 8.58
N GLY A 339 -4.13 -19.34 9.32
CA GLY A 339 -4.31 -19.43 10.77
C GLY A 339 -5.24 -20.59 11.14
N LEU A 340 -5.14 -21.09 12.37
CA LEU A 340 -5.92 -22.25 12.81
C LEU A 340 -7.42 -21.91 12.90
N GLY A 341 -8.28 -22.59 12.14
CA GLY A 341 -9.73 -22.44 12.21
C GLY A 341 -10.44 -22.99 10.98
N ASP A 342 -11.75 -22.73 10.89
CA ASP A 342 -12.62 -23.25 9.83
C ASP A 342 -12.69 -22.30 8.63
N PHE A 343 -12.65 -22.85 7.41
CA PHE A 343 -12.88 -22.12 6.16
C PHE A 343 -13.63 -23.00 5.16
N SER A 344 -14.33 -22.36 4.22
CA SER A 344 -15.02 -23.08 3.15
C SER A 344 -14.07 -23.44 2.03
N VAL A 345 -14.33 -24.56 1.37
CA VAL A 345 -13.67 -24.96 0.14
C VAL A 345 -14.72 -25.20 -0.92
N TRP A 346 -14.68 -24.41 -1.97
CA TRP A 346 -15.46 -24.63 -3.18
C TRP A 346 -14.55 -25.23 -4.25
N ALA A 347 -14.92 -26.39 -4.79
CA ALA A 347 -14.19 -27.02 -5.89
C ALA A 347 -15.11 -27.19 -7.10
N SER A 348 -14.61 -26.95 -8.32
CA SER A 348 -15.41 -27.14 -9.53
C SER A 348 -14.59 -27.55 -10.74
N LYS A 349 -15.20 -28.37 -11.61
CA LYS A 349 -14.67 -28.80 -12.90
C LYS A 349 -15.80 -29.23 -13.82
N ASP A 350 -15.83 -28.73 -15.06
CA ASP A 350 -16.75 -29.17 -16.12
C ASP A 350 -18.23 -29.24 -15.68
N GLY A 351 -18.70 -28.18 -15.00
CA GLY A 351 -20.09 -28.08 -14.51
C GLY A 351 -20.41 -28.92 -13.26
N LYS A 352 -19.42 -29.64 -12.72
CA LYS A 352 -19.51 -30.32 -11.43
C LYS A 352 -18.86 -29.50 -10.32
N MET A 353 -19.38 -29.63 -9.11
CA MET A 353 -19.02 -28.78 -7.97
C MET A 353 -19.06 -29.53 -6.64
N ALA A 354 -18.35 -29.00 -5.66
CA ALA A 354 -18.39 -29.41 -4.26
C ALA A 354 -18.22 -28.20 -3.36
N LEU A 355 -18.91 -28.21 -2.22
CA LEU A 355 -18.76 -27.26 -1.14
C LEU A 355 -18.60 -28.04 0.17
N GLU A 356 -17.51 -27.77 0.88
CA GLU A 356 -17.20 -28.36 2.18
C GLU A 356 -16.62 -27.31 3.13
N ILE A 357 -16.78 -27.53 4.44
CA ILE A 357 -16.07 -26.76 5.48
C ILE A 357 -14.91 -27.61 6.02
N VAL A 358 -13.71 -27.05 6.03
CA VAL A 358 -12.51 -27.71 6.51
C VAL A 358 -11.87 -26.91 7.64
N SER A 359 -11.12 -27.59 8.52
CA SER A 359 -10.43 -26.95 9.64
C SER A 359 -8.92 -27.02 9.47
N ALA A 360 -8.26 -25.86 9.35
CA ALA A 360 -6.80 -25.77 9.45
C ALA A 360 -6.33 -26.26 10.83
N GLY A 361 -5.26 -27.05 10.86
CA GLY A 361 -4.65 -27.59 12.08
C GLY A 361 -5.26 -28.88 12.62
N LYS A 362 -6.47 -29.29 12.19
CA LYS A 362 -7.04 -30.60 12.58
C LYS A 362 -6.55 -31.76 11.72
N ARG A 363 -6.40 -31.52 10.41
CA ARG A 363 -5.89 -32.50 9.43
C ARG A 363 -5.07 -31.76 8.37
N HIS A 364 -4.08 -32.44 7.83
CA HIS A 364 -3.25 -31.89 6.74
C HIS A 364 -3.91 -32.04 5.37
N LEU A 365 -4.60 -33.15 5.12
CA LEU A 365 -5.20 -33.48 3.83
C LEU A 365 -6.70 -33.75 3.98
N TYR A 366 -7.49 -33.13 3.11
CA TYR A 366 -8.92 -33.38 2.95
C TYR A 366 -9.20 -33.86 1.51
N GLU A 367 -9.97 -34.94 1.36
CA GLU A 367 -10.45 -35.42 0.07
C GLU A 367 -11.88 -34.90 -0.15
N ILE A 368 -12.11 -34.18 -1.26
CA ILE A 368 -13.41 -33.58 -1.60
C ILE A 368 -13.86 -34.12 -2.95
N ALA A 369 -15.05 -34.72 -2.99
CA ALA A 369 -15.61 -35.28 -4.22
C ALA A 369 -16.53 -34.26 -4.91
N LEU A 370 -16.39 -34.08 -6.23
CA LEU A 370 -17.29 -33.27 -7.06
C LEU A 370 -18.67 -33.94 -7.16
N GLN A 371 -19.53 -33.64 -6.18
CA GLN A 371 -20.79 -34.35 -5.92
C GLN A 371 -22.03 -33.66 -6.50
N PHE A 372 -21.96 -32.36 -6.75
CA PHE A 372 -23.06 -31.56 -7.29
C PHE A 372 -22.83 -31.24 -8.76
N LYS A 373 -23.91 -30.95 -9.49
CA LYS A 373 -23.89 -30.41 -10.86
C LYS A 373 -24.76 -29.16 -10.95
N GLU A 374 -24.53 -28.35 -11.98
CA GLU A 374 -25.37 -27.19 -12.27
C GLU A 374 -26.87 -27.57 -12.35
N GLY A 375 -27.71 -26.82 -11.66
CA GLY A 375 -29.15 -27.05 -11.56
C GLY A 375 -29.58 -28.02 -10.45
N ASP A 376 -28.65 -28.62 -9.71
CA ASP A 376 -29.01 -29.38 -8.51
C ASP A 376 -29.51 -28.46 -7.39
N GLU A 377 -30.60 -28.85 -6.74
CA GLU A 377 -31.05 -28.26 -5.48
C GLU A 377 -30.51 -29.10 -4.32
N PHE A 378 -29.84 -28.46 -3.38
CA PHE A 378 -29.34 -29.11 -2.18
C PHE A 378 -29.43 -28.18 -0.97
N VAL A 379 -29.43 -28.78 0.22
CA VAL A 379 -29.35 -28.08 1.50
C VAL A 379 -28.20 -28.72 2.27
N GLN A 380 -27.25 -27.89 2.70
CA GLN A 380 -26.18 -28.28 3.61
C GLN A 380 -26.26 -27.39 4.85
N GLU A 381 -26.09 -28.00 6.01
CA GLU A 381 -25.99 -27.32 7.29
C GLU A 381 -24.54 -27.45 7.77
N PHE A 382 -23.96 -26.34 8.20
CA PHE A 382 -22.58 -26.28 8.66
C PHE A 382 -22.49 -25.50 9.96
N ASP A 383 -21.62 -25.95 10.86
CA ASP A 383 -21.12 -25.15 11.97
C ASP A 383 -19.73 -24.62 11.59
N ILE A 384 -19.59 -23.29 11.51
CA ILE A 384 -18.31 -22.63 11.26
C ILE A 384 -17.86 -21.99 12.56
N VAL A 385 -16.79 -22.52 13.15
CA VAL A 385 -16.29 -22.03 14.42
C VAL A 385 -15.10 -21.11 14.18
N PRO A 386 -15.21 -19.81 14.51
CA PRO A 386 -14.07 -18.91 14.39
C PRO A 386 -12.93 -19.34 15.33
N PRO A 387 -11.67 -18.99 15.02
CA PRO A 387 -10.55 -19.24 15.93
C PRO A 387 -10.82 -18.69 17.33
N PRO A 388 -10.40 -19.38 18.41
CA PRO A 388 -10.64 -18.94 19.78
C PRO A 388 -9.90 -17.64 20.07
N GLU A 389 -10.43 -16.83 20.99
CA GLU A 389 -9.76 -15.59 21.40
C GLU A 389 -8.49 -15.88 22.19
N ILE A 390 -7.39 -15.25 21.77
CA ILE A 390 -6.08 -15.33 22.43
C ILE A 390 -5.79 -13.98 23.05
N LYS A 391 -5.50 -13.95 24.36
CA LYS A 391 -5.11 -12.71 25.04
C LYS A 391 -3.76 -12.23 24.51
N SER A 392 -3.64 -10.92 24.24
CA SER A 392 -2.36 -10.31 23.88
C SER A 392 -1.36 -10.49 25.03
N GLY A 393 -0.12 -10.85 24.69
CA GLY A 393 0.96 -11.12 25.64
C GLY A 393 1.74 -9.88 26.07
N ASN A 394 1.43 -8.70 25.51
CA ASN A 394 2.18 -7.49 25.78
C ASN A 394 1.84 -6.92 27.15
N ASN A 395 2.81 -7.00 28.06
CA ASN A 395 2.74 -6.38 29.37
C ASN A 395 3.40 -5.00 29.30
N VAL A 396 2.60 -3.97 29.00
CA VAL A 396 3.03 -2.57 29.05
C VAL A 396 2.67 -1.98 30.42
N SER A 397 3.57 -1.20 31.02
CA SER A 397 3.30 -0.56 32.30
C SER A 397 2.20 0.50 32.17
N GLN A 398 1.40 0.69 33.22
CA GLN A 398 0.40 1.76 33.24
C GLN A 398 1.05 3.15 33.04
N GLU A 399 2.27 3.35 33.55
CA GLU A 399 3.02 4.59 33.35
C GLU A 399 3.33 4.86 31.87
N ALA A 400 3.73 3.84 31.10
CA ALA A 400 3.97 3.99 29.67
C ALA A 400 2.68 4.28 28.90
N ILE A 401 1.57 3.64 29.27
CA ILE A 401 0.23 3.92 28.71
C ILE A 401 -0.16 5.36 28.99
N ASP A 402 -0.02 5.82 30.24
CA ASP A 402 -0.38 7.19 30.65
C ASP A 402 0.51 8.24 29.97
N ALA A 403 1.79 7.95 29.79
CA ALA A 403 2.72 8.81 29.06
C ALA A 403 2.33 8.92 27.58
N ASN A 404 2.00 7.78 26.94
CA ASN A 404 1.53 7.72 25.57
C ASN A 404 0.22 8.51 25.38
N ASN A 405 -0.75 8.33 26.28
CA ASN A 405 -2.03 9.05 26.22
C ASN A 405 -1.86 10.57 26.35
N LYS A 406 -0.94 11.04 27.20
CA LYS A 406 -0.61 12.47 27.29
C LYS A 406 0.01 12.99 26.00
N ARG A 407 0.86 12.18 25.36
CA ARG A 407 1.47 12.52 24.07
C ARG A 407 0.42 12.59 22.96
N LEU A 408 -0.46 11.58 22.85
CA LEU A 408 -1.59 11.55 21.91
C LEU A 408 -2.45 12.82 22.00
N ALA A 409 -2.79 13.28 23.22
CA ALA A 409 -3.58 14.50 23.40
C ALA A 409 -2.86 15.78 22.89
N SER A 410 -1.52 15.82 23.00
CA SER A 410 -0.72 16.91 22.43
C SER A 410 -0.70 16.84 20.90
N GLU A 411 -0.60 15.65 20.34
CA GLU A 411 -0.60 15.41 18.88
C GLU A 411 -1.96 15.77 18.26
N ASP A 412 -3.05 15.40 18.93
CA ASP A 412 -4.41 15.83 18.57
C ASP A 412 -4.51 17.37 18.53
N SER A 413 -3.88 18.05 19.48
CA SER A 413 -3.89 19.52 19.55
C SER A 413 -3.14 20.13 18.36
N ILE A 414 -2.01 19.53 17.93
CA ILE A 414 -1.27 19.94 16.73
C ILE A 414 -2.15 19.77 15.48
N ARG A 415 -2.77 18.60 15.33
CA ARG A 415 -3.65 18.30 14.19
C ARG A 415 -4.85 19.24 14.14
N ASN A 416 -5.49 19.50 15.27
CA ASN A 416 -6.64 20.41 15.36
C ASN A 416 -6.26 21.87 15.07
N ALA A 417 -5.06 22.31 15.49
CA ALA A 417 -4.56 23.63 15.14
C ALA A 417 -4.35 23.77 13.62
N TYR A 418 -3.86 22.72 12.95
CA TYR A 418 -3.76 22.68 11.49
C TYR A 418 -5.15 22.73 10.82
N VAL A 419 -6.10 21.90 11.28
CA VAL A 419 -7.48 21.88 10.74
C VAL A 419 -8.17 23.24 10.90
N ALA A 420 -7.88 23.98 11.97
CA ALA A 420 -8.42 25.33 12.18
C ALA A 420 -7.92 26.37 11.16
N THR A 421 -6.88 26.06 10.35
CA THR A 421 -6.41 26.92 9.26
C THR A 421 -7.21 26.75 7.96
N PHE A 422 -8.12 25.79 7.90
CA PHE A 422 -8.99 25.58 6.74
C PHE A 422 -10.04 26.68 6.65
N ILE A 423 -10.63 26.86 5.47
CA ILE A 423 -11.65 27.89 5.26
C ILE A 423 -12.82 27.69 6.23
N SER A 424 -13.22 28.79 6.87
CA SER A 424 -14.41 28.78 7.73
C SER A 424 -15.68 28.79 6.88
N HIS A 425 -16.79 28.33 7.46
CA HIS A 425 -18.08 28.39 6.76
C HIS A 425 -18.47 29.83 6.40
N ASP A 426 -18.20 30.79 7.29
CA ASP A 426 -18.51 32.21 7.08
C ASP A 426 -17.66 32.82 5.96
N ASP A 427 -16.36 32.50 5.91
CA ASP A 427 -15.47 32.96 4.83
C ASP A 427 -15.88 32.36 3.49
N ALA A 428 -16.34 31.10 3.48
CA ALA A 428 -16.83 30.44 2.27
C ALA A 428 -18.13 31.09 1.76
N ILE A 429 -19.04 31.50 2.65
CA ILE A 429 -20.23 32.29 2.31
C ILE A 429 -19.84 33.67 1.76
N ALA A 430 -18.87 34.34 2.40
CA ALA A 430 -18.41 35.65 1.95
C ALA A 430 -17.81 35.58 0.53
N PHE A 431 -17.00 34.55 0.27
CA PHE A 431 -16.48 34.28 -1.07
C PHE A 431 -17.60 34.00 -2.08
N ALA A 432 -18.58 33.17 -1.75
CA ALA A 432 -19.69 32.84 -2.65
C ALA A 432 -20.45 34.10 -3.10
N LYS A 433 -20.69 35.05 -2.19
CA LYS A 433 -21.30 36.35 -2.50
C LYS A 433 -20.42 37.22 -3.41
N GLN A 434 -19.10 37.16 -3.24
CA GLN A 434 -18.16 37.91 -4.07
C GLN A 434 -18.20 37.47 -5.53
N ILE A 435 -18.42 36.17 -5.79
CA ILE A 435 -18.43 35.59 -7.14
C ILE A 435 -19.84 35.42 -7.74
N ASP A 436 -20.87 35.95 -7.07
CA ASP A 436 -22.30 35.82 -7.41
C ASP A 436 -22.75 34.36 -7.63
N ALA A 437 -22.31 33.47 -6.72
CA ALA A 437 -22.62 32.03 -6.75
C ALA A 437 -23.65 31.63 -5.67
N ASP A 438 -24.20 30.42 -5.79
CA ASP A 438 -25.05 29.84 -4.75
C ASP A 438 -24.27 29.73 -3.43
N THR A 439 -24.73 30.47 -2.42
CA THR A 439 -24.02 30.57 -1.14
C THR A 439 -24.00 29.26 -0.36
N ALA A 440 -25.07 28.47 -0.43
CA ALA A 440 -25.18 27.24 0.36
C ALA A 440 -24.32 26.12 -0.26
N LEU A 441 -24.38 25.94 -1.58
CA LEU A 441 -23.58 24.95 -2.29
C LEU A 441 -22.09 25.29 -2.21
N THR A 442 -21.72 26.54 -2.50
CA THR A 442 -20.31 26.98 -2.48
C THR A 442 -19.70 26.81 -1.08
N ALA A 443 -20.42 27.20 -0.02
CA ALA A 443 -19.95 27.02 1.34
C ALA A 443 -19.78 25.55 1.73
N THR A 444 -20.69 24.69 1.25
CA THR A 444 -20.62 23.24 1.45
C THR A 444 -19.38 22.64 0.80
N PHE A 445 -19.12 22.93 -0.48
CA PHE A 445 -17.97 22.39 -1.20
C PHE A 445 -16.63 22.91 -0.67
N LEU A 446 -16.54 24.19 -0.35
CA LEU A 446 -15.34 24.77 0.25
C LEU A 446 -15.05 24.19 1.64
N THR A 447 -16.08 23.94 2.45
CA THR A 447 -15.89 23.29 3.75
C THR A 447 -15.47 21.82 3.60
N LYS A 448 -16.12 21.08 2.69
CA LYS A 448 -15.84 19.66 2.43
C LYS A 448 -14.49 19.40 1.76
N SER A 449 -13.93 20.39 1.06
CA SER A 449 -12.62 20.29 0.41
C SER A 449 -11.43 20.40 1.38
N ARG A 450 -11.66 20.72 2.66
CA ARG A 450 -10.63 20.67 3.72
C ARG A 450 -9.40 21.49 3.30
N GLY A 451 -8.17 20.97 3.44
CA GLY A 451 -6.95 21.67 3.02
C GLY A 451 -6.86 21.98 1.52
N ASN A 452 -7.73 21.43 0.67
CA ASN A 452 -7.80 21.70 -0.77
C ASN A 452 -8.70 22.88 -1.13
N TRP A 453 -9.28 23.58 -0.15
CA TRP A 453 -10.23 24.66 -0.37
C TRP A 453 -9.73 25.76 -1.32
N ARG A 454 -8.42 26.01 -1.38
CA ARG A 454 -7.84 27.01 -2.30
C ARG A 454 -7.93 26.59 -3.77
N GLU A 455 -7.85 25.29 -4.07
CA GLU A 455 -8.02 24.77 -5.42
C GLU A 455 -9.48 24.94 -5.86
N ILE A 456 -10.43 24.56 -5.01
CA ILE A 456 -11.86 24.75 -5.27
C ILE A 456 -12.21 26.24 -5.39
N GLN A 457 -11.65 27.10 -4.53
CA GLN A 457 -11.85 28.54 -4.61
C GLN A 457 -11.31 29.12 -5.93
N THR A 458 -10.11 28.69 -6.35
CA THR A 458 -9.50 29.13 -7.62
C THR A 458 -10.35 28.71 -8.81
N PHE A 459 -10.80 27.45 -8.83
CA PHE A 459 -11.69 26.93 -9.86
C PHE A 459 -12.99 27.73 -9.99
N LEU A 460 -13.69 27.98 -8.86
CA LEU A 460 -14.94 28.75 -8.87
C LEU A 460 -14.73 30.23 -9.22
N ALA A 461 -13.62 30.84 -8.79
CA ALA A 461 -13.27 32.20 -9.16
C ALA A 461 -13.02 32.35 -10.66
N ASP A 462 -12.35 31.38 -11.28
CA ASP A 462 -12.13 31.37 -12.73
C ASP A 462 -13.42 31.07 -13.50
N ALA A 463 -14.27 30.16 -13.02
CA ALA A 463 -15.59 29.94 -13.59
C ALA A 463 -16.47 31.19 -13.54
N SER A 464 -16.42 31.96 -12.44
CA SER A 464 -17.15 33.23 -12.31
C SER A 464 -16.70 34.27 -13.35
N LYS A 465 -15.39 34.43 -13.56
CA LYS A 465 -14.84 35.32 -14.61
C LYS A 465 -15.33 34.96 -16.02
N ASN A 466 -15.60 33.67 -16.27
CA ASN A 466 -16.06 33.16 -17.55
C ASN A 466 -17.59 33.00 -17.63
N ASN A 467 -18.34 33.42 -16.62
CA ASN A 467 -19.80 33.24 -16.51
C ASN A 467 -20.27 31.76 -16.55
N THR A 468 -19.43 30.83 -16.08
CA THR A 468 -19.71 29.38 -16.05
C THR A 468 -19.88 28.82 -14.64
N VAL A 469 -19.98 29.68 -13.62
CA VAL A 469 -20.05 29.28 -12.20
C VAL A 469 -21.20 28.32 -11.88
N ALA A 470 -22.35 28.46 -12.54
CA ALA A 470 -23.48 27.55 -12.35
C ALA A 470 -23.16 26.12 -12.81
N THR A 471 -22.49 25.97 -13.97
CA THR A 471 -22.03 24.67 -14.47
C THR A 471 -20.91 24.11 -13.60
N ALA A 472 -20.00 24.97 -13.14
CA ALA A 472 -18.92 24.58 -12.24
C ALA A 472 -19.45 24.01 -10.92
N LEU A 473 -20.49 24.60 -10.33
CA LEU A 473 -21.13 24.06 -9.12
C LEU A 473 -21.79 22.70 -9.38
N LYS A 474 -22.44 22.51 -10.53
CA LYS A 474 -23.02 21.21 -10.91
C LYS A 474 -21.95 20.12 -11.08
N LEU A 475 -20.79 20.45 -11.65
CA LEU A 475 -19.65 19.54 -11.71
C LEU A 475 -19.21 19.11 -10.30
N LEU A 476 -19.17 20.05 -9.34
CA LEU A 476 -18.83 19.72 -7.95
C LEU A 476 -19.89 18.88 -7.23
N GLU A 477 -21.15 18.87 -7.70
CA GLU A 477 -22.23 18.03 -7.14
C GLU A 477 -22.06 16.55 -7.48
N VAL A 478 -21.40 16.21 -8.60
CA VAL A 478 -21.32 14.83 -9.11
C VAL A 478 -19.99 14.13 -8.83
N ILE A 479 -18.94 14.86 -8.47
CA ILE A 479 -17.65 14.27 -8.09
C ILE A 479 -17.71 13.64 -6.68
N ALA A 480 -16.81 12.69 -6.41
CA ALA A 480 -16.77 12.06 -5.10
C ALA A 480 -16.28 13.04 -4.02
N GLU A 481 -16.63 12.79 -2.76
CA GLU A 481 -16.22 13.68 -1.66
C GLU A 481 -14.69 13.76 -1.51
N LYS A 482 -13.95 12.69 -1.82
CA LYS A 482 -12.48 12.73 -1.83
C LYS A 482 -11.93 13.60 -2.95
N ASP A 483 -12.59 13.67 -4.10
CA ASP A 483 -12.13 14.47 -5.24
C ASP A 483 -12.17 15.97 -4.90
N LEU A 484 -13.13 16.40 -4.07
CA LEU A 484 -13.13 17.76 -3.50
C LEU A 484 -11.86 18.05 -2.68
N ARG A 485 -11.24 17.03 -2.07
CA ARG A 485 -10.13 17.16 -1.12
C ARG A 485 -8.76 17.01 -1.76
N ASP A 486 -8.66 16.56 -3.01
CA ASP A 486 -7.37 16.35 -3.66
C ASP A 486 -7.30 16.65 -5.16
N THR A 487 -8.42 17.02 -5.81
CA THR A 487 -8.40 17.42 -7.23
C THR A 487 -7.86 18.85 -7.39
N PRO A 488 -6.85 19.07 -8.24
CA PRO A 488 -6.35 20.41 -8.57
C PRO A 488 -7.37 21.23 -9.36
N ALA A 489 -7.31 22.56 -9.19
CA ALA A 489 -8.18 23.48 -9.94
C ALA A 489 -8.04 23.33 -11.45
N SER A 490 -6.83 23.02 -11.94
CA SER A 490 -6.56 22.83 -13.36
C SER A 490 -7.29 21.63 -13.96
N VAL A 491 -7.44 20.54 -13.21
CA VAL A 491 -8.18 19.35 -13.66
C VAL A 491 -9.67 19.65 -13.74
N LEU A 492 -10.24 20.26 -12.69
CA LEU A 492 -11.63 20.70 -12.69
C LEU A 492 -11.92 21.69 -13.83
N LYS A 493 -10.99 22.61 -14.08
CA LYS A 493 -11.08 23.57 -15.18
C LYS A 493 -11.02 22.88 -16.55
N ASP A 494 -10.11 21.93 -16.75
CA ASP A 494 -10.02 21.18 -18.00
C ASP A 494 -11.32 20.42 -18.30
N HIS A 495 -11.91 19.76 -17.28
CA HIS A 495 -13.23 19.16 -17.42
C HIS A 495 -14.30 20.20 -17.80
N LEU A 496 -14.35 21.33 -17.10
CA LEU A 496 -15.32 22.39 -17.37
C LEU A 496 -15.19 22.98 -18.79
N ASP A 497 -13.96 23.15 -19.27
CA ASP A 497 -13.67 23.75 -20.58
C ASP A 497 -13.97 22.79 -21.75
N ASN A 498 -13.81 21.49 -21.54
CA ASN A 498 -14.00 20.46 -22.57
C ASN A 498 -15.37 19.78 -22.50
N VAL A 499 -16.17 20.11 -21.49
CA VAL A 499 -17.57 19.71 -21.39
C VAL A 499 -18.36 20.36 -22.51
N THR A 500 -19.02 19.54 -23.34
CA THR A 500 -20.01 20.05 -24.30
C THR A 500 -21.25 20.46 -23.50
N PRO A 501 -21.65 21.74 -23.49
CA PRO A 501 -22.79 22.17 -22.67
C PRO A 501 -24.08 21.57 -23.23
N GLU A 502 -24.55 20.48 -22.62
CA GLU A 502 -25.87 19.93 -22.91
C GLU A 502 -26.79 20.22 -21.74
N ASN A 503 -27.85 20.98 -21.99
CA ASN A 503 -28.83 21.31 -20.95
C ASN A 503 -29.81 20.15 -20.79
N SER A 504 -29.33 19.04 -20.21
CA SER A 504 -30.15 17.87 -19.87
C SER A 504 -29.89 17.39 -18.45
N ASP A 505 -30.93 16.91 -17.78
CA ASP A 505 -30.82 16.35 -16.42
C ASP A 505 -29.89 15.12 -16.39
N ILE A 506 -29.76 14.40 -17.52
CA ILE A 506 -28.83 13.27 -17.65
C ILE A 506 -27.40 13.78 -17.69
N PHE A 507 -27.13 14.83 -18.46
CA PHE A 507 -25.82 15.46 -18.54
C PHE A 507 -25.33 15.85 -17.13
N TYR A 508 -26.15 16.59 -16.38
CA TYR A 508 -25.79 17.03 -15.02
C TYR A 508 -25.74 15.93 -13.96
N ARG A 509 -26.11 14.69 -14.29
CA ARG A 509 -26.08 13.56 -13.35
C ARG A 509 -24.82 12.70 -13.52
N TYR A 510 -24.12 12.83 -14.64
CA TYR A 510 -23.00 11.98 -15.04
C TYR A 510 -21.78 12.74 -15.57
N VAL A 511 -21.89 14.07 -15.69
CA VAL A 511 -20.85 15.00 -16.15
C VAL A 511 -20.73 16.12 -15.14
#